data_AF-A0A922DXP1-F1
#
_entry.id   AF-A0A922DXP1-F1
#
_cell.length_a   1.000
_cell.length_b   1.000
_cell.length_c   1.000
_cell.angle_alpha   90.00
_cell.angle_beta   90.00
_cell.angle_gamma   90.00
#
_symmetry.space_group_name_H-M   'P 1'
#
loop_
_entity.id
_entity.type
_entity.pdbx_description
1 polymer ?
#
loop_
_entity_poly.entity_id
_entity_poly.type
_entity_poly.pdbx_seq_one_letter_code
_entity_poly.pdbx_strand_id
1 'polypeptide(L)'
;MKAPQEAIAQIQLCFQLEALLLRKKSLSIGDSPALHAEKVDKLKVLSESLANSTSKAEKRILDHRSQKEEALNFRVAKANEVTQLEKELMVEIGELEKQRDELEAKLKKVKNSLAVANARLNNVREERENFDEASSEILAHLKTKEDELLRSISYCRAERNVVDTWITFLEDTWVHQTLYTEQREMQVNGELERYGDNFVNLVINLLSTYKEMLRPSIADTRKLVDDLGPSQGSEISPSKDDESSKVTNPRKKLEEKYLNIEAKFVTTLSVVDTMKRQFCNQSEGIFRKDDQKVKELFDDLEKIKEEFESIARPKLEIETPTRKLETPSSNGPHQSPFLDSKQKTVTLEEKQDEAMTKRLNALDSEAEPTKEELEFGHVSGDELAEEICDWEFDAIEQDLKASS
;
A
#
# COMPACT_ATOMS: atom_id res chain seq x y z
N MET A 1 175.31 67.89 108.94
CA MET A 1 175.69 68.24 107.55
C MET A 1 175.32 67.09 106.62
N LYS A 2 174.36 67.29 105.69
CA LYS A 2 174.22 66.57 104.40
C LYS A 2 173.01 67.15 103.65
N ALA A 3 173.24 68.19 102.84
CA ALA A 3 172.23 68.85 102.00
C ALA A 3 172.27 68.55 100.48
N PRO A 4 173.33 67.97 99.85
CA PRO A 4 173.39 67.87 98.39
C PRO A 4 172.78 66.58 97.80
N GLN A 5 172.40 65.60 98.62
CA GLN A 5 172.10 64.24 98.14
C GLN A 5 170.61 64.01 97.82
N GLU A 6 169.68 64.78 98.41
CA GLU A 6 168.24 64.73 98.10
C GLU A 6 167.88 65.37 96.76
N ALA A 7 168.53 66.48 96.39
CA ALA A 7 168.23 67.19 95.15
C ALA A 7 168.50 66.35 93.89
N ILE A 8 169.54 65.51 93.91
CA ILE A 8 169.88 64.59 92.81
C ILE A 8 168.80 63.51 92.66
N ALA A 9 168.29 62.98 93.77
CA ALA A 9 167.21 61.99 93.77
C ALA A 9 165.90 62.57 93.20
N GLN A 10 165.57 63.83 93.51
CA GLN A 10 164.42 64.52 92.92
C GLN A 10 164.56 64.72 91.40
N ILE A 11 165.74 65.10 90.91
CA ILE A 11 165.98 65.24 89.46
C ILE A 11 165.85 63.88 88.74
N GLN A 12 166.41 62.81 89.32
CA GLN A 12 166.23 61.45 88.78
C GLN A 12 164.77 60.99 88.79
N LEU A 13 164.01 61.31 89.83
CA LEU A 13 162.59 61.00 89.92
C LEU A 13 161.78 61.76 88.84
N CYS A 14 162.08 63.05 88.62
CA CYS A 14 161.47 63.83 87.55
C CYS A 14 161.79 63.24 86.15
N PHE A 15 163.05 62.85 85.91
CA PHE A 15 163.45 62.21 84.64
C PHE A 15 162.76 60.85 84.42
N GLN A 16 162.59 60.04 85.48
CA GLN A 16 161.83 58.79 85.41
C GLN A 16 160.34 59.04 85.18
N LEU A 17 159.76 60.06 85.81
CA LEU A 17 158.36 60.45 85.63
C LEU A 17 158.11 60.94 84.20
N GLU A 18 159.02 61.75 83.65
CA GLU A 18 158.98 62.20 82.25
C GLU A 18 159.07 61.01 81.27
N ALA A 19 160.01 60.10 81.48
CA ALA A 19 160.13 58.88 80.68
C ALA A 19 158.87 57.99 80.76
N LEU A 20 158.26 57.86 81.95
CA LEU A 20 157.00 57.13 82.15
C LEU A 20 155.81 57.84 81.48
N LEU A 21 155.75 59.17 81.52
CA LEU A 21 154.70 59.96 80.87
C LEU A 21 154.83 59.91 79.34
N LEU A 22 156.04 59.96 78.79
CA LEU A 22 156.31 59.73 77.37
C LEU A 22 155.90 58.31 76.94
N ARG A 23 156.22 57.29 77.75
CA ARG A 23 155.80 55.91 77.50
C ARG A 23 154.27 55.71 77.63
N LYS A 24 153.62 56.42 78.55
CA LYS A 24 152.15 56.46 78.66
C LYS A 24 151.51 57.15 77.44
N LYS A 25 152.16 58.18 76.89
CA LYS A 25 151.74 58.87 75.67
C LYS A 25 151.84 58.01 74.41
N SER A 26 152.81 57.08 74.34
CA SER A 26 152.92 56.12 73.22
C SER A 26 152.02 54.90 73.34
N LEU A 27 151.39 54.66 74.51
CA LEU A 27 150.40 53.60 74.72
C LEU A 27 148.99 54.00 74.25
N SER A 28 148.86 54.41 72.98
CA SER A 28 147.55 54.56 72.33
C SER A 28 146.99 53.18 71.97
N ILE A 29 146.26 52.56 72.90
CA ILE A 29 145.59 51.28 72.68
C ILE A 29 144.20 51.55 72.08
N GLY A 30 144.08 51.39 70.76
CA GLY A 30 142.84 51.56 70.01
C GLY A 30 143.10 51.74 68.52
N ASP A 31 142.03 51.66 67.72
CA ASP A 31 142.07 52.17 66.34
C ASP A 31 142.44 53.66 66.35
N SER A 32 143.17 54.13 65.32
CA SER A 32 143.27 55.57 65.05
C SER A 32 141.86 56.17 64.92
N PRO A 33 141.59 57.39 65.42
CA PRO A 33 140.26 58.02 65.34
C PRO A 33 139.64 58.00 63.92
N ALA A 34 140.46 58.10 62.87
CA ALA A 34 140.02 57.99 61.48
C ALA A 34 139.51 56.58 61.12
N LEU A 35 140.19 55.53 61.57
CA LEU A 35 139.85 54.13 61.30
C LEU A 35 138.61 53.71 62.12
N HIS A 36 138.45 54.26 63.33
CA HIS A 36 137.21 54.11 64.11
C HIS A 36 136.02 54.78 63.41
N ALA A 37 136.17 56.01 62.92
CA ALA A 37 135.13 56.71 62.15
C ALA A 37 134.74 55.93 60.89
N GLU A 38 135.70 55.40 60.13
CA GLU A 38 135.46 54.57 58.95
C GLU A 38 134.66 53.29 59.27
N LYS A 39 134.95 52.61 60.39
CA LYS A 39 134.18 51.45 60.86
C LYS A 39 132.75 51.85 61.24
N VAL A 40 132.57 52.97 61.93
CA VAL A 40 131.25 53.49 62.31
C VAL A 40 130.42 53.87 61.07
N ASP A 41 131.02 54.53 60.08
CA ASP A 41 130.30 54.91 58.85
C ASP A 41 129.96 53.69 57.98
N LYS A 42 130.84 52.68 57.91
CA LYS A 42 130.51 51.37 57.31
C LYS A 42 129.32 50.70 58.00
N LEU A 43 129.25 50.74 59.34
CA LEU A 43 128.12 50.20 60.10
C LEU A 43 126.84 51.01 59.91
N LYS A 44 126.91 52.35 59.79
CA LYS A 44 125.75 53.19 59.43
C LYS A 44 125.22 52.83 58.04
N VAL A 45 126.10 52.74 57.03
CA VAL A 45 125.72 52.36 55.66
C VAL A 45 125.10 50.95 55.62
N LEU A 46 125.65 49.99 56.38
CA LEU A 46 125.04 48.67 56.51
C LEU A 46 123.67 48.71 57.21
N SER A 47 123.53 49.50 58.27
CA SER A 47 122.25 49.68 58.98
C SER A 47 121.19 50.33 58.09
N GLU A 48 121.57 51.34 57.30
CA GLU A 48 120.69 52.04 56.37
C GLU A 48 120.34 51.16 55.16
N SER A 49 121.30 50.39 54.64
CA SER A 49 121.05 49.39 53.59
C SER A 49 120.10 48.29 54.08
N LEU A 50 120.28 47.79 55.30
CA LEU A 50 119.41 46.80 55.91
C LEU A 50 118.00 47.36 56.15
N ALA A 51 117.88 48.59 56.68
CA ALA A 51 116.59 49.27 56.87
C ALA A 51 115.85 49.47 55.53
N ASN A 52 116.54 49.94 54.49
CA ASN A 52 115.99 50.07 53.14
C ASN A 52 115.57 48.71 52.55
N SER A 53 116.33 47.64 52.78
CA SER A 53 115.99 46.29 52.34
C SER A 53 114.75 45.75 53.06
N THR A 54 114.66 45.93 54.38
CA THR A 54 113.51 45.56 55.22
C THR A 54 112.26 46.32 54.77
N SER A 55 112.33 47.64 54.63
CA SER A 55 111.19 48.45 54.15
C SER A 55 110.72 48.03 52.75
N LYS A 56 111.65 47.68 51.85
CA LYS A 56 111.30 47.15 50.52
C LYS A 56 110.67 45.75 50.58
N ALA A 57 111.02 44.93 51.56
CA ALA A 57 110.38 43.63 51.79
C ALA A 57 108.98 43.80 52.41
N GLU A 58 108.84 44.66 53.42
CA GLU A 58 107.56 45.01 54.04
C GLU A 58 106.56 45.57 53.01
N LYS A 59 107.01 46.48 52.13
CA LYS A 59 106.17 47.00 51.05
C LYS A 59 105.67 45.89 50.12
N ARG A 60 106.54 44.97 49.67
CA ARG A 60 106.11 43.81 48.84
C ARG A 60 105.11 42.91 49.57
N ILE A 61 105.26 42.73 50.89
CA ILE A 61 104.33 41.93 51.70
C ILE A 61 102.97 42.64 51.79
N LEU A 62 102.94 43.97 51.93
CA LEU A 62 101.72 44.76 51.88
C LEU A 62 101.05 44.70 50.50
N ASP A 63 101.81 44.94 49.42
CA ASP A 63 101.32 44.88 48.04
C ASP A 63 100.71 43.50 47.72
N HIS A 64 101.38 42.41 48.10
CA HIS A 64 100.88 41.03 47.92
C HIS A 64 99.66 40.73 48.80
N ARG A 65 99.57 41.30 50.01
CA ARG A 65 98.36 41.19 50.86
C ARG A 65 97.17 41.91 50.22
N SER A 66 97.36 43.11 49.65
CA SER A 66 96.33 43.84 48.90
C SER A 66 95.81 43.02 47.73
N GLN A 67 96.70 42.50 46.88
CA GLN A 67 96.32 41.65 45.74
C GLN A 67 95.56 40.39 46.15
N LYS A 68 95.96 39.75 47.26
CA LYS A 68 95.24 38.60 47.81
C LYS A 68 93.85 38.96 48.33
N GLU A 69 93.72 40.11 48.99
CA GLU A 69 92.45 40.64 49.49
C GLU A 69 91.50 41.01 48.34
N GLU A 70 92.00 41.71 47.31
CA GLU A 70 91.28 42.02 46.07
C GLU A 70 90.79 40.75 45.36
N ALA A 71 91.63 39.73 45.22
CA ALA A 71 91.25 38.45 44.60
C ALA A 71 90.21 37.68 45.42
N LEU A 72 90.28 37.73 46.76
CA LEU A 72 89.26 37.14 47.64
C LEU A 72 87.93 37.89 47.55
N ASN A 73 87.97 39.23 47.56
CA ASN A 73 86.79 40.08 47.42
C ASN A 73 86.11 39.87 46.05
N PHE A 74 86.88 39.80 44.96
CA PHE A 74 86.36 39.44 43.64
C PHE A 74 85.72 38.05 43.62
N ARG A 75 86.37 37.04 44.22
CA ARG A 75 85.81 35.68 44.29
C ARG A 75 84.49 35.63 45.06
N VAL A 76 84.38 36.36 46.17
CA VAL A 76 83.14 36.47 46.96
C VAL A 76 82.06 37.21 46.16
N ALA A 77 82.39 38.33 45.51
CA ALA A 77 81.44 39.06 44.67
C ALA A 77 80.92 38.20 43.51
N LYS A 78 81.80 37.48 42.80
CA LYS A 78 81.41 36.60 41.69
C LYS A 78 80.58 35.39 42.17
N ALA A 79 80.91 34.81 43.32
CA ALA A 79 80.13 33.73 43.92
C ALA A 79 78.71 34.21 44.27
N ASN A 80 78.56 35.42 44.83
CA ASN A 80 77.26 36.01 45.14
C ASN A 80 76.43 36.30 43.88
N GLU A 81 77.06 36.82 42.81
CA GLU A 81 76.43 37.06 41.51
C GLU A 81 75.91 35.76 40.88
N VAL A 82 76.73 34.71 40.85
CA VAL A 82 76.34 33.39 40.32
C VAL A 82 75.21 32.78 41.17
N THR A 83 75.32 32.84 42.51
CA THR A 83 74.27 32.35 43.43
C THR A 83 72.95 33.10 43.26
N GLN A 84 72.99 34.38 42.88
CA GLN A 84 71.79 35.17 42.61
C GLN A 84 71.17 34.78 41.26
N LEU A 85 71.99 34.63 40.22
CA LEU A 85 71.54 34.21 38.89
C LEU A 85 70.98 32.77 38.89
N GLU A 86 71.56 31.86 39.67
CA GLU A 86 71.01 30.52 39.91
C GLU A 86 69.61 30.55 40.53
N LYS A 87 69.35 31.46 41.48
CA LYS A 87 68.02 31.65 42.08
C LYS A 87 67.02 32.23 41.09
N GLU A 88 67.44 33.20 40.27
CA GLU A 88 66.60 33.81 39.25
C GLU A 88 66.20 32.77 38.18
N LEU A 89 67.15 31.96 37.71
CA LEU A 89 66.86 30.83 36.81
C LEU A 89 65.97 29.76 37.45
N MET A 90 66.14 29.45 38.75
CA MET A 90 65.27 28.50 39.45
C MET A 90 63.82 28.99 39.51
N VAL A 91 63.60 30.31 39.68
CA VAL A 91 62.26 30.92 39.62
C VAL A 91 61.71 30.89 38.20
N GLU A 92 62.51 31.22 37.19
CA GLU A 92 62.10 31.18 35.78
C GLU A 92 61.70 29.76 35.33
N ILE A 93 62.49 28.75 35.68
CA ILE A 93 62.16 27.34 35.42
C ILE A 93 60.83 26.97 36.08
N GLY A 94 60.63 27.30 37.35
CA GLY A 94 59.38 27.02 38.06
C GLY A 94 58.14 27.71 37.45
N GLU A 95 58.31 28.91 36.88
CA GLU A 95 57.23 29.58 36.14
C GLU A 95 56.96 28.92 34.78
N LEU A 96 58.00 28.52 34.04
CA LEU A 96 57.86 27.81 32.76
C LEU A 96 57.22 26.42 32.93
N GLU A 97 57.57 25.68 33.99
CA GLU A 97 56.92 24.40 34.32
C GLU A 97 55.43 24.57 34.62
N LYS A 98 55.07 25.61 35.39
CA LYS A 98 53.67 25.94 35.65
C LYS A 98 52.92 26.31 34.36
N GLN A 99 53.55 27.03 33.43
CA GLN A 99 52.95 27.34 32.13
C GLN A 99 52.78 26.09 31.25
N ARG A 100 53.75 25.17 31.25
CA ARG A 100 53.66 23.85 30.60
C ARG A 100 52.43 23.09 31.11
N ASP A 101 52.28 22.97 32.42
CA ASP A 101 51.20 22.20 33.05
C ASP A 101 49.81 22.81 32.75
N GLU A 102 49.71 24.15 32.71
CA GLU A 102 48.47 24.83 32.31
C GLU A 102 48.13 24.61 30.83
N LEU A 103 49.13 24.61 29.94
CA LEU A 103 48.96 24.31 28.52
C LEU A 103 48.56 22.85 28.30
N GLU A 104 49.16 21.90 29.02
CA GLU A 104 48.79 20.49 28.96
C GLU A 104 47.34 20.26 29.45
N ALA A 105 46.94 20.91 30.54
CA ALA A 105 45.56 20.87 31.03
C ALA A 105 44.56 21.43 30.00
N LYS A 106 44.90 22.54 29.33
CA LYS A 106 44.11 23.10 28.22
C LYS A 106 44.04 22.15 27.02
N LEU A 107 45.15 21.53 26.64
CA LEU A 107 45.22 20.57 25.54
C LEU A 107 44.36 19.33 25.83
N LYS A 108 44.45 18.78 27.04
CA LYS A 108 43.60 17.66 27.51
C LYS A 108 42.12 18.02 27.48
N LYS A 109 41.75 19.24 27.89
CA LYS A 109 40.37 19.75 27.79
C LYS A 109 39.90 19.85 26.34
N VAL A 110 40.72 20.40 25.43
CA VAL A 110 40.40 20.50 24.00
C VAL A 110 40.26 19.10 23.37
N LYS A 111 41.15 18.16 23.67
CA LYS A 111 41.09 16.76 23.21
C LYS A 111 39.79 16.08 23.63
N ASN A 112 39.37 16.26 24.89
CA ASN A 112 38.11 15.72 25.39
C ASN A 112 36.90 16.35 24.70
N SER A 113 36.88 17.68 24.54
CA SER A 113 35.81 18.39 23.82
C SER A 113 35.73 17.98 22.35
N LEU A 114 36.88 17.76 21.69
CA LEU A 114 36.95 17.26 20.30
C LEU A 114 36.38 15.85 20.19
N ALA A 115 36.73 14.94 21.11
CA ALA A 115 36.17 13.58 21.12
C ALA A 115 34.64 13.60 21.29
N VAL A 116 34.12 14.42 22.19
CA VAL A 116 32.66 14.62 22.38
C VAL A 116 32.00 15.22 21.13
N ALA A 117 32.64 16.21 20.48
CA ALA A 117 32.13 16.81 19.25
C ALA A 117 32.10 15.81 18.07
N ASN A 118 33.14 14.99 17.92
CA ASN A 118 33.20 13.95 16.89
C ASN A 118 32.15 12.84 17.13
N ALA A 119 31.95 12.41 18.38
CA ALA A 119 30.89 11.46 18.71
C ALA A 119 29.50 12.00 18.35
N ARG A 120 29.22 13.27 18.67
CA ARG A 120 27.97 13.95 18.27
C ARG A 120 27.83 14.08 16.75
N LEU A 121 28.91 14.41 16.04
CA LEU A 121 28.92 14.50 14.58
C LEU A 121 28.60 13.14 13.92
N ASN A 122 29.12 12.04 14.47
CA ASN A 122 28.83 10.70 13.99
C ASN A 122 27.36 10.33 14.23
N ASN A 123 26.82 10.58 15.43
CA ASN A 123 25.40 10.34 15.74
C ASN A 123 24.46 11.13 14.80
N VAL A 124 24.72 12.42 14.58
CA VAL A 124 23.92 13.24 13.65
C VAL A 124 24.05 12.77 12.19
N ARG A 125 25.19 12.18 11.82
CA ARG A 125 25.38 11.59 10.49
C ARG A 125 24.58 10.31 10.32
N GLU A 126 24.58 9.43 11.32
CA GLU A 126 23.80 8.20 11.37
C GLU A 126 22.28 8.48 11.39
N GLU A 127 21.83 9.45 12.21
CA GLU A 127 20.43 9.92 12.21
C GLU A 127 19.99 10.43 10.83
N ARG A 128 20.87 11.14 10.11
CA ARG A 128 20.59 11.59 8.73
C ARG A 128 20.50 10.42 7.77
N GLU A 129 21.43 9.46 7.82
CA GLU A 129 21.45 8.28 6.95
C GLU A 129 20.22 7.39 7.19
N ASN A 130 19.80 7.20 8.45
CA ASN A 130 18.55 6.52 8.80
C ASN A 130 17.31 7.27 8.30
N PHE A 131 17.30 8.61 8.33
CA PHE A 131 16.22 9.41 7.77
C PHE A 131 16.15 9.33 6.24
N ASP A 132 17.30 9.39 5.56
CA ASP A 132 17.40 9.29 4.10
C ASP A 132 16.91 7.92 3.59
N GLU A 133 17.23 6.83 4.31
CA GLU A 133 16.74 5.47 4.02
C GLU A 133 15.21 5.37 4.23
N ALA A 134 14.70 5.76 5.40
CA ALA A 134 13.27 5.73 5.70
C ALA A 134 12.43 6.60 4.74
N SER A 135 12.96 7.77 4.35
CA SER A 135 12.37 8.64 3.33
C SER A 135 12.30 7.95 1.96
N SER A 136 13.36 7.21 1.60
CA SER A 136 13.42 6.46 0.34
C SER A 136 12.46 5.27 0.32
N GLU A 137 12.31 4.56 1.44
CA GLU A 137 11.30 3.49 1.61
C GLU A 137 9.87 4.04 1.45
N ILE A 138 9.56 5.18 2.08
CA ILE A 138 8.25 5.85 1.96
C ILE A 138 7.98 6.22 0.49
N LEU A 139 8.95 6.77 -0.23
CA LEU A 139 8.82 7.10 -1.66
C LEU A 139 8.60 5.85 -2.52
N ALA A 140 9.28 4.74 -2.23
CA ALA A 140 9.09 3.47 -2.93
C ALA A 140 7.67 2.88 -2.69
N HIS A 141 7.16 2.95 -1.46
CA HIS A 141 5.80 2.52 -1.15
C HIS A 141 4.74 3.41 -1.84
N LEU A 142 4.91 4.74 -1.80
CA LEU A 142 3.99 5.68 -2.47
C LEU A 142 3.95 5.43 -3.98
N LYS A 143 5.11 5.24 -4.62
CA LYS A 143 5.18 4.89 -6.05
C LYS A 143 4.48 3.57 -6.36
N THR A 144 4.67 2.55 -5.53
CA THR A 144 4.00 1.25 -5.70
C THR A 144 2.47 1.38 -5.60
N LYS A 145 1.98 2.25 -4.71
CA LYS A 145 0.55 2.58 -4.60
C LYS A 145 0.02 3.38 -5.79
N GLU A 146 0.81 4.30 -6.33
CA GLU A 146 0.48 5.02 -7.57
C GLU A 146 0.36 4.05 -8.76
N ASP A 147 1.32 3.15 -8.94
CA ASP A 147 1.30 2.12 -10.00
C ASP A 147 0.10 1.16 -9.87
N GLU A 148 -0.29 0.79 -8.63
CA GLU A 148 -1.49 -0.01 -8.33
C GLU A 148 -2.78 0.73 -8.73
N LEU A 149 -2.89 2.03 -8.38
CA LEU A 149 -4.03 2.86 -8.73
C LEU A 149 -4.13 3.10 -10.24
N LEU A 150 -3.01 3.33 -10.94
CA LEU A 150 -2.96 3.46 -12.39
C LEU A 150 -3.43 2.17 -13.10
N ARG A 151 -3.07 1.00 -12.57
CA ARG A 151 -3.57 -0.30 -13.04
C ARG A 151 -5.08 -0.45 -12.81
N SER A 152 -5.56 -0.09 -11.62
CA SER A 152 -7.00 -0.10 -11.29
C SER A 152 -7.82 0.82 -12.23
N ILE A 153 -7.37 2.07 -12.43
CA ILE A 153 -7.99 3.01 -13.38
C ILE A 153 -8.03 2.45 -14.81
N SER A 154 -6.99 1.70 -15.21
CA SER A 154 -6.93 1.05 -16.53
C SER A 154 -7.96 -0.08 -16.67
N TYR A 155 -8.16 -0.89 -15.62
CA TYR A 155 -9.23 -1.90 -15.59
C TYR A 155 -10.62 -1.26 -15.64
N CYS A 156 -10.90 -0.27 -14.79
CA CYS A 156 -12.19 0.43 -14.78
C CYS A 156 -12.51 1.12 -16.12
N ARG A 157 -11.48 1.58 -16.86
CA ARG A 157 -11.64 2.13 -18.22
C ARG A 157 -11.97 1.05 -19.23
N ALA A 158 -11.31 -0.12 -19.16
CA ALA A 158 -11.63 -1.25 -20.03
C ALA A 158 -13.05 -1.78 -19.77
N GLU A 159 -13.44 -1.90 -18.49
CA GLU A 159 -14.79 -2.31 -18.09
C GLU A 159 -15.86 -1.33 -18.57
N ARG A 160 -15.63 0.00 -18.44
CA ARG A 160 -16.52 1.01 -19.02
C ARG A 160 -16.72 0.80 -20.52
N ASN A 161 -15.65 0.60 -21.29
CA ASN A 161 -15.77 0.40 -22.74
C ASN A 161 -16.62 -0.85 -23.07
N VAL A 162 -16.54 -1.91 -22.26
CA VAL A 162 -17.38 -3.11 -22.41
C VAL A 162 -18.84 -2.78 -22.08
N VAL A 163 -19.10 -2.05 -20.99
CA VAL A 163 -20.46 -1.61 -20.63
C VAL A 163 -21.08 -0.72 -21.71
N ASP A 164 -20.33 0.27 -22.23
CA ASP A 164 -20.76 1.15 -23.32
C ASP A 164 -21.11 0.32 -24.57
N THR A 165 -20.31 -0.70 -24.89
CA THR A 165 -20.59 -1.64 -26.01
C THR A 165 -21.89 -2.42 -25.80
N TRP A 166 -22.16 -2.88 -24.56
CA TRP A 166 -23.42 -3.55 -24.22
C TRP A 166 -24.63 -2.62 -24.27
N ILE A 167 -24.48 -1.35 -23.85
CA ILE A 167 -25.54 -0.35 -23.95
C ILE A 167 -25.92 -0.15 -25.42
N THR A 168 -24.96 0.15 -26.29
CA THR A 168 -25.22 0.31 -27.73
C THR A 168 -25.85 -0.94 -28.35
N PHE A 169 -25.36 -2.14 -28.02
CA PHE A 169 -25.95 -3.39 -28.51
C PHE A 169 -27.41 -3.58 -28.09
N LEU A 170 -27.75 -3.25 -26.84
CA LEU A 170 -29.12 -3.37 -26.33
C LEU A 170 -30.05 -2.31 -26.94
N GLU A 171 -29.57 -1.08 -27.13
CA GLU A 171 -30.31 0.00 -27.80
C GLU A 171 -30.60 -0.36 -29.26
N ASP A 172 -29.59 -0.77 -30.03
CA ASP A 172 -29.74 -1.22 -31.43
C ASP A 172 -30.68 -2.43 -31.54
N THR A 173 -30.54 -3.41 -30.64
CA THR A 173 -31.39 -4.61 -30.60
C THR A 173 -32.84 -4.24 -30.29
N TRP A 174 -33.08 -3.30 -29.36
CA TRP A 174 -34.42 -2.84 -29.02
C TRP A 174 -35.10 -2.13 -30.20
N VAL A 175 -34.37 -1.26 -30.91
CA VAL A 175 -34.86 -0.61 -32.14
C VAL A 175 -35.21 -1.65 -33.20
N HIS A 176 -34.34 -2.66 -33.42
CA HIS A 176 -34.59 -3.71 -34.39
C HIS A 176 -35.81 -4.58 -34.04
N GLN A 177 -35.95 -4.97 -32.76
CA GLN A 177 -37.11 -5.72 -32.28
C GLN A 177 -38.40 -4.94 -32.44
N THR A 178 -38.40 -3.64 -32.08
CA THR A 178 -39.57 -2.76 -32.19
C THR A 178 -40.05 -2.65 -33.64
N LEU A 179 -39.12 -2.36 -34.57
CA LEU A 179 -39.40 -2.28 -36.00
C LEU A 179 -39.96 -3.60 -36.56
N TYR A 180 -39.39 -4.73 -36.15
CA TYR A 180 -39.84 -6.06 -36.57
C TYR A 180 -41.23 -6.42 -36.01
N THR A 181 -41.54 -6.02 -34.76
CA THR A 181 -42.89 -6.20 -34.19
C THR A 181 -43.92 -5.33 -34.90
N GLU A 182 -43.60 -4.07 -35.18
CA GLU A 182 -44.48 -3.15 -35.93
C GLU A 182 -44.74 -3.67 -37.36
N GLN A 183 -43.70 -4.12 -38.06
CA GLN A 183 -43.84 -4.71 -39.40
C GLN A 183 -44.72 -5.98 -39.38
N ARG A 184 -44.54 -6.86 -38.38
CA ARG A 184 -45.36 -8.05 -38.22
C ARG A 184 -46.82 -7.68 -37.92
N GLU A 185 -47.06 -6.70 -37.06
CA GLU A 185 -48.40 -6.22 -36.73
C GLU A 185 -49.09 -5.64 -37.98
N MET A 186 -48.40 -4.82 -38.76
CA MET A 186 -48.91 -4.33 -40.05
C MET A 186 -49.25 -5.47 -41.02
N GLN A 187 -48.42 -6.52 -41.11
CA GLN A 187 -48.71 -7.69 -41.92
C GLN A 187 -49.96 -8.43 -41.43
N VAL A 188 -50.03 -8.74 -40.12
CA VAL A 188 -51.16 -9.45 -39.52
C VAL A 188 -52.46 -8.67 -39.68
N ASN A 189 -52.44 -7.36 -39.47
CA ASN A 189 -53.59 -6.48 -39.66
C ASN A 189 -54.04 -6.46 -41.13
N GLY A 190 -53.11 -6.38 -42.08
CA GLY A 190 -53.41 -6.44 -43.51
C GLY A 190 -53.93 -7.81 -43.99
N GLU A 191 -53.46 -8.90 -43.40
CA GLU A 191 -54.02 -10.24 -43.65
C GLU A 191 -55.42 -10.39 -43.02
N LEU A 192 -55.62 -9.90 -41.79
CA LEU A 192 -56.90 -9.93 -41.09
C LEU A 192 -57.98 -9.14 -41.82
N GLU A 193 -57.65 -7.97 -42.38
CA GLU A 193 -58.57 -7.19 -43.22
C GLU A 193 -58.99 -7.97 -44.48
N ARG A 194 -58.05 -8.62 -45.17
CA ARG A 194 -58.34 -9.46 -46.34
C ARG A 194 -59.21 -10.67 -45.99
N TYR A 195 -58.95 -11.34 -44.86
CA TYR A 195 -59.79 -12.45 -44.40
C TYR A 195 -61.18 -11.95 -43.96
N GLY A 196 -61.28 -10.76 -43.36
CA GLY A 196 -62.55 -10.11 -43.04
C GLY A 196 -63.41 -9.88 -44.28
N ASP A 197 -62.84 -9.25 -45.32
CA ASP A 197 -63.53 -9.00 -46.58
C ASP A 197 -63.93 -10.32 -47.29
N ASN A 198 -63.07 -11.35 -47.30
CA ASN A 198 -63.41 -12.67 -47.83
C ASN A 198 -64.54 -13.36 -47.05
N PHE A 199 -64.53 -13.27 -45.71
CA PHE A 199 -65.56 -13.85 -44.85
C PHE A 199 -66.92 -13.18 -45.07
N VAL A 200 -66.97 -11.85 -45.16
CA VAL A 200 -68.18 -11.10 -45.49
C VAL A 200 -68.73 -11.55 -46.86
N ASN A 201 -67.89 -11.61 -47.89
CA ASN A 201 -68.32 -12.04 -49.23
C ASN A 201 -68.88 -13.48 -49.22
N LEU A 202 -68.28 -14.40 -48.47
CA LEU A 202 -68.79 -15.76 -48.30
C LEU A 202 -70.16 -15.78 -47.61
N VAL A 203 -70.34 -15.01 -46.54
CA VAL A 203 -71.62 -14.87 -45.82
C VAL A 203 -72.69 -14.27 -46.73
N ILE A 204 -72.40 -13.19 -47.47
CA ILE A 204 -73.32 -12.58 -48.44
C ILE A 204 -73.78 -13.60 -49.49
N ASN A 205 -72.84 -14.32 -50.11
CA ASN A 205 -73.14 -15.32 -51.14
C ASN A 205 -74.02 -16.45 -50.59
N LEU A 206 -73.73 -16.94 -49.37
CA LEU A 206 -74.42 -18.07 -48.77
C LEU A 206 -75.82 -17.70 -48.27
N LEU A 207 -75.98 -16.54 -47.62
CA LEU A 207 -77.29 -16.01 -47.23
C LEU A 207 -78.15 -15.71 -48.47
N SER A 208 -77.57 -15.15 -49.53
CA SER A 208 -78.28 -14.93 -50.81
C SER A 208 -78.73 -16.26 -51.42
N THR A 209 -77.87 -17.29 -51.40
CA THR A 209 -78.23 -18.63 -51.90
C THR A 209 -79.37 -19.25 -51.11
N TYR A 210 -79.36 -19.13 -49.77
CA TYR A 210 -80.46 -19.61 -48.94
C TYR A 210 -81.76 -18.82 -49.15
N LYS A 211 -81.68 -17.49 -49.28
CA LYS A 211 -82.82 -16.63 -49.60
C LYS A 211 -83.50 -17.06 -50.91
N GLU A 212 -82.72 -17.24 -51.98
CA GLU A 212 -83.25 -17.66 -53.29
C GLU A 212 -83.68 -19.14 -53.34
N MET A 213 -83.19 -20.01 -52.43
CA MET A 213 -83.67 -21.39 -52.29
C MET A 213 -84.99 -21.48 -51.52
N LEU A 214 -85.10 -20.78 -50.39
CA LEU A 214 -86.26 -20.84 -49.51
C LEU A 214 -87.46 -20.08 -50.10
N ARG A 215 -87.24 -18.95 -50.78
CA ARG A 215 -88.31 -18.09 -51.28
C ARG A 215 -89.27 -18.77 -52.28
N PRO A 216 -88.83 -19.53 -53.31
CA PRO A 216 -89.73 -20.35 -54.13
C PRO A 216 -90.36 -21.48 -53.33
N SER A 217 -89.62 -22.07 -52.39
CA SER A 217 -90.09 -23.16 -51.54
C SER A 217 -91.28 -22.75 -50.65
N ILE A 218 -91.45 -21.47 -50.31
CA ILE A 218 -92.67 -20.96 -49.66
C ILE A 218 -93.90 -21.13 -50.57
N ALA A 219 -93.79 -20.77 -51.85
CA ALA A 219 -94.90 -20.87 -52.80
C ALA A 219 -95.27 -22.34 -53.07
N ASP A 220 -94.26 -23.21 -53.21
CA ASP A 220 -94.46 -24.65 -53.29
C ASP A 220 -95.09 -25.21 -52.01
N THR A 221 -94.69 -24.71 -50.82
CA THR A 221 -95.30 -25.11 -49.54
C THR A 221 -96.77 -24.72 -49.49
N ARG A 222 -97.14 -23.47 -49.81
CA ARG A 222 -98.55 -23.01 -49.84
C ARG A 222 -99.39 -23.92 -50.74
N LYS A 223 -98.94 -24.13 -51.98
CA LYS A 223 -99.61 -24.99 -52.94
C LYS A 223 -99.76 -26.44 -52.44
N LEU A 224 -98.71 -27.00 -51.85
CA LEU A 224 -98.71 -28.36 -51.34
C LEU A 224 -99.62 -28.51 -50.10
N VAL A 225 -99.74 -27.46 -49.29
CA VAL A 225 -100.67 -27.35 -48.15
C VAL A 225 -102.12 -27.28 -48.65
N ASP A 226 -102.38 -26.50 -49.71
CA ASP A 226 -103.69 -26.43 -50.37
C ASP A 226 -104.08 -27.80 -50.98
N ASP A 227 -103.15 -28.46 -51.69
CA ASP A 227 -103.31 -29.81 -52.28
C ASP A 227 -103.49 -30.91 -51.20
N LEU A 228 -102.97 -30.69 -49.98
CA LEU A 228 -103.16 -31.56 -48.80
C LEU A 228 -104.37 -31.16 -47.94
N GLY A 229 -105.08 -30.10 -48.31
CA GLY A 229 -106.34 -29.69 -47.70
C GLY A 229 -107.40 -30.80 -47.79
N PRO A 230 -108.47 -30.74 -46.98
CA PRO A 230 -109.51 -31.76 -46.99
C PRO A 230 -110.28 -31.72 -48.31
N SER A 231 -109.86 -32.54 -49.27
CA SER A 231 -110.55 -32.67 -50.55
C SER A 231 -111.97 -33.16 -50.32
N GLN A 232 -112.92 -32.30 -50.68
CA GLN A 232 -114.35 -32.55 -50.61
C GLN A 232 -114.68 -33.81 -51.41
N GLY A 233 -115.42 -34.74 -50.80
CA GLY A 233 -115.35 -36.16 -51.11
C GLY A 233 -115.58 -36.55 -52.59
N SER A 234 -114.63 -37.30 -53.15
CA SER A 234 -114.85 -38.09 -54.36
C SER A 234 -115.50 -39.42 -53.96
N GLU A 235 -116.81 -39.51 -54.17
CA GLU A 235 -117.65 -40.67 -53.84
C GLU A 235 -117.57 -41.77 -54.93
N ILE A 236 -117.84 -43.03 -54.57
CA ILE A 236 -117.18 -44.20 -55.17
C ILE A 236 -118.08 -45.04 -56.13
N SER A 237 -117.73 -45.04 -57.43
CA SER A 237 -117.72 -46.21 -58.35
C SER A 237 -119.05 -46.85 -58.83
N PRO A 238 -119.07 -47.96 -59.64
CA PRO A 238 -117.98 -48.65 -60.36
C PRO A 238 -118.26 -49.06 -61.84
N SER A 239 -117.28 -49.75 -62.45
CA SER A 239 -117.29 -50.60 -63.68
C SER A 239 -116.52 -50.00 -64.86
N LYS A 240 -115.59 -50.66 -65.58
CA LYS A 240 -114.86 -51.97 -65.55
C LYS A 240 -113.74 -51.80 -66.61
N ASP A 241 -112.61 -52.49 -66.67
CA ASP A 241 -111.93 -53.54 -65.89
C ASP A 241 -110.39 -53.24 -66.02
N ASP A 242 -109.57 -54.10 -65.41
CA ASP A 242 -108.24 -54.54 -65.92
C ASP A 242 -106.91 -54.09 -65.24
N GLU A 243 -105.92 -54.98 -65.45
CA GLU A 243 -104.62 -55.25 -64.82
C GLU A 243 -103.76 -54.16 -64.12
N SER A 244 -103.38 -54.50 -62.88
CA SER A 244 -102.04 -54.38 -62.27
C SER A 244 -101.36 -53.00 -62.13
N SER A 245 -101.21 -52.53 -60.89
CA SER A 245 -99.93 -52.01 -60.33
C SER A 245 -100.08 -51.55 -58.88
N LYS A 246 -98.95 -51.45 -58.16
CA LYS A 246 -98.89 -50.95 -56.77
C LYS A 246 -99.42 -49.51 -56.66
N VAL A 247 -100.64 -49.33 -56.17
CA VAL A 247 -101.19 -48.02 -55.80
C VAL A 247 -100.51 -47.50 -54.53
N THR A 248 -99.33 -46.89 -54.69
CA THR A 248 -98.79 -45.98 -53.66
C THR A 248 -99.72 -44.77 -53.58
N ASN A 249 -100.45 -44.65 -52.46
CA ASN A 249 -101.46 -43.62 -52.24
C ASN A 249 -100.91 -42.21 -52.55
N PRO A 250 -101.53 -41.40 -53.45
CA PRO A 250 -100.95 -40.12 -53.89
C PRO A 250 -100.72 -39.14 -52.75
N ARG A 251 -101.59 -39.15 -51.73
CA ARG A 251 -101.45 -38.36 -50.50
C ARG A 251 -100.10 -38.57 -49.81
N LYS A 252 -99.64 -39.82 -49.67
CA LYS A 252 -98.37 -40.14 -49.00
C LYS A 252 -97.16 -39.50 -49.69
N LYS A 253 -97.20 -39.38 -51.02
CA LYS A 253 -96.13 -38.70 -51.79
C LYS A 253 -96.16 -37.17 -51.66
N LEU A 254 -97.30 -36.59 -51.32
CA LEU A 254 -97.41 -35.15 -51.03
C LEU A 254 -96.92 -34.84 -49.61
N GLU A 255 -97.33 -35.63 -48.62
CA GLU A 255 -96.87 -35.48 -47.24
C GLU A 255 -95.35 -35.69 -47.10
N GLU A 256 -94.76 -36.65 -47.81
CA GLU A 256 -93.30 -36.86 -47.86
C GLU A 256 -92.55 -35.67 -48.51
N LYS A 257 -93.15 -35.01 -49.51
CA LYS A 257 -92.62 -33.76 -50.08
C LYS A 257 -92.72 -32.60 -49.09
N TYR A 258 -93.80 -32.51 -48.31
CA TYR A 258 -93.97 -31.48 -47.29
C TYR A 258 -92.87 -31.60 -46.24
N LEU A 259 -92.69 -32.80 -45.68
CA LEU A 259 -91.65 -33.09 -44.68
C LEU A 259 -90.24 -32.80 -45.21
N ASN A 260 -89.97 -33.09 -46.48
CA ASN A 260 -88.69 -32.75 -47.12
C ASN A 260 -88.48 -31.23 -47.25
N ILE A 261 -89.54 -30.46 -47.54
CA ILE A 261 -89.47 -28.99 -47.59
C ILE A 261 -89.32 -28.41 -46.18
N GLU A 262 -90.15 -28.86 -45.22
CA GLU A 262 -90.08 -28.46 -43.81
C GLU A 262 -88.69 -28.74 -43.20
N ALA A 263 -88.14 -29.94 -43.42
CA ALA A 263 -86.79 -30.27 -42.99
C ALA A 263 -85.75 -29.31 -43.59
N LYS A 264 -85.85 -28.96 -44.88
CA LYS A 264 -84.96 -27.96 -45.52
C LYS A 264 -85.08 -26.58 -44.90
N PHE A 265 -86.29 -26.10 -44.60
CA PHE A 265 -86.48 -24.83 -43.90
C PHE A 265 -85.81 -24.86 -42.53
N VAL A 266 -86.09 -25.87 -41.71
CA VAL A 266 -85.54 -26.01 -40.35
C VAL A 266 -84.01 -26.12 -40.37
N THR A 267 -83.41 -26.95 -41.23
CA THR A 267 -81.96 -27.08 -41.31
C THR A 267 -81.30 -25.81 -41.83
N THR A 268 -81.88 -25.15 -42.84
CA THR A 268 -81.30 -23.94 -43.43
C THR A 268 -81.36 -22.77 -42.46
N LEU A 269 -82.50 -22.56 -41.78
CA LEU A 269 -82.66 -21.50 -40.80
C LEU A 269 -81.78 -21.72 -39.56
N SER A 270 -81.61 -22.97 -39.10
CA SER A 270 -80.65 -23.28 -38.02
C SER A 270 -79.20 -22.95 -38.38
N VAL A 271 -78.81 -23.14 -39.65
CA VAL A 271 -77.50 -22.73 -40.17
C VAL A 271 -77.39 -21.21 -40.27
N VAL A 272 -78.44 -20.51 -40.73
CA VAL A 272 -78.52 -19.04 -40.77
C VAL A 272 -78.40 -18.44 -39.36
N ASP A 273 -79.11 -18.97 -38.36
CA ASP A 273 -79.01 -18.52 -36.95
C ASP A 273 -77.61 -18.75 -36.37
N THR A 274 -76.95 -19.84 -36.76
CA THR A 274 -75.55 -20.10 -36.38
C THR A 274 -74.62 -19.07 -37.02
N MET A 275 -74.81 -18.74 -38.30
CA MET A 275 -74.05 -17.70 -39.01
C MET A 275 -74.31 -16.31 -38.43
N LYS A 276 -75.57 -15.97 -38.10
CA LYS A 276 -75.97 -14.72 -37.44
C LYS A 276 -75.22 -14.53 -36.12
N ARG A 277 -75.15 -15.58 -35.30
CA ARG A 277 -74.39 -15.59 -34.05
C ARG A 277 -72.89 -15.40 -34.25
N GLN A 278 -72.28 -16.14 -35.18
CA GLN A 278 -70.84 -16.01 -35.49
C GLN A 278 -70.49 -14.65 -36.11
N PHE A 279 -71.42 -14.05 -36.86
CA PHE A 279 -71.23 -12.72 -37.44
C PHE A 279 -71.35 -11.62 -36.37
N CYS A 280 -72.36 -11.69 -35.48
CA CYS A 280 -72.58 -10.69 -34.43
C CYS A 280 -71.59 -10.77 -33.26
N ASN A 281 -70.88 -11.89 -33.08
CA ASN A 281 -69.76 -12.01 -32.13
C ASN A 281 -68.55 -11.20 -32.62
N GLN A 282 -68.60 -9.87 -32.52
CA GLN A 282 -67.44 -9.01 -32.77
C GLN A 282 -66.48 -9.08 -31.57
N SER A 283 -65.39 -9.81 -31.72
CA SER A 283 -64.21 -9.61 -30.89
C SER A 283 -63.50 -8.31 -31.30
N GLU A 284 -63.01 -7.57 -30.31
CA GLU A 284 -62.34 -6.29 -30.46
C GLU A 284 -61.21 -6.37 -31.51
N GLY A 285 -61.23 -5.46 -32.50
CA GLY A 285 -60.23 -5.36 -33.57
C GLY A 285 -60.60 -5.93 -34.95
N ILE A 286 -61.70 -6.66 -35.12
CA ILE A 286 -62.10 -7.18 -36.45
C ILE A 286 -62.88 -6.13 -37.26
N PHE A 287 -62.24 -5.53 -38.27
CA PHE A 287 -62.92 -4.68 -39.25
C PHE A 287 -63.63 -5.53 -40.31
N ARG A 288 -64.89 -5.22 -40.62
CA ARG A 288 -65.69 -5.87 -41.69
C ARG A 288 -66.40 -4.81 -42.52
N LYS A 289 -66.15 -4.81 -43.83
CA LYS A 289 -66.87 -3.96 -44.79
C LYS A 289 -68.24 -4.59 -45.08
N ASP A 290 -69.16 -3.83 -45.68
CA ASP A 290 -70.49 -4.30 -46.14
C ASP A 290 -71.41 -4.98 -45.09
N ASP A 291 -71.17 -4.72 -43.80
CA ASP A 291 -71.99 -5.10 -42.65
C ASP A 291 -73.50 -4.82 -42.84
N GLN A 292 -73.84 -3.77 -43.60
CA GLN A 292 -75.20 -3.37 -43.94
C GLN A 292 -75.90 -4.37 -44.88
N LYS A 293 -75.22 -4.87 -45.91
CA LYS A 293 -75.79 -5.86 -46.86
C LYS A 293 -76.04 -7.21 -46.19
N VAL A 294 -75.15 -7.58 -45.27
CA VAL A 294 -75.31 -8.80 -44.46
C VAL A 294 -76.53 -8.70 -43.55
N LYS A 295 -76.75 -7.54 -42.90
CA LYS A 295 -77.96 -7.29 -42.09
C LYS A 295 -79.24 -7.39 -42.91
N GLU A 296 -79.28 -6.72 -44.07
CA GLU A 296 -80.43 -6.77 -44.99
C GLU A 296 -80.78 -8.20 -45.43
N LEU A 297 -79.77 -9.05 -45.69
CA LEU A 297 -80.00 -10.46 -46.03
C LEU A 297 -80.51 -11.29 -44.85
N PHE A 298 -80.04 -11.04 -43.62
CA PHE A 298 -80.60 -11.67 -42.42
C PHE A 298 -82.05 -11.24 -42.17
N ASP A 299 -82.37 -9.95 -42.35
CA ASP A 299 -83.73 -9.43 -42.16
C ASP A 299 -84.70 -9.99 -43.21
N ASP A 300 -84.27 -10.17 -44.46
CA ASP A 300 -85.08 -10.81 -45.50
C ASP A 300 -85.26 -12.32 -45.28
N LEU A 301 -84.28 -13.01 -44.69
CA LEU A 301 -84.40 -14.40 -44.28
C LEU A 301 -85.34 -14.58 -43.07
N GLU A 302 -85.35 -13.62 -42.14
CA GLU A 302 -86.31 -13.61 -41.03
C GLU A 302 -87.75 -13.42 -41.55
N LYS A 303 -87.99 -12.50 -42.51
CA LYS A 303 -89.31 -12.36 -43.18
C LYS A 303 -89.75 -13.65 -43.89
N ILE A 304 -88.82 -14.34 -44.57
CA ILE A 304 -89.07 -15.64 -45.22
C ILE A 304 -89.47 -16.71 -44.19
N LYS A 305 -88.85 -16.70 -43.00
CA LYS A 305 -89.21 -17.57 -41.89
C LYS A 305 -90.59 -17.23 -41.31
N GLU A 306 -90.88 -15.96 -41.05
CA GLU A 306 -92.21 -15.49 -40.62
C GLU A 306 -93.31 -15.88 -41.63
N GLU A 307 -93.03 -15.72 -42.93
CA GLU A 307 -93.93 -16.16 -44.01
C GLU A 307 -94.15 -17.69 -44.01
N PHE A 308 -93.13 -18.50 -43.71
CA PHE A 308 -93.25 -19.96 -43.62
C PHE A 308 -94.03 -20.38 -42.36
N GLU A 309 -93.71 -19.81 -41.20
CA GLU A 309 -94.40 -20.05 -39.94
C GLU A 309 -95.89 -19.62 -39.96
N SER A 310 -96.24 -18.64 -40.81
CA SER A 310 -97.64 -18.23 -41.02
C SER A 310 -98.50 -19.27 -41.78
N ILE A 311 -97.88 -20.24 -42.48
CA ILE A 311 -98.59 -21.29 -43.20
C ILE A 311 -99.01 -22.38 -42.20
N ALA A 312 -100.31 -22.61 -42.04
CA ALA A 312 -100.82 -23.61 -41.12
C ALA A 312 -100.35 -25.03 -41.49
N ARG A 313 -99.60 -25.67 -40.58
CA ARG A 313 -99.05 -27.03 -40.74
C ARG A 313 -100.19 -28.06 -40.99
N PRO A 314 -100.19 -28.81 -42.11
CA PRO A 314 -101.19 -29.82 -42.38
C PRO A 314 -101.18 -30.96 -41.35
N LYS A 315 -102.32 -31.65 -41.22
CA LYS A 315 -102.38 -32.92 -40.47
C LYS A 315 -101.86 -34.05 -41.38
N LEU A 316 -100.65 -34.51 -41.09
CA LEU A 316 -99.97 -35.57 -41.85
C LEU A 316 -100.34 -36.96 -41.31
N GLU A 317 -100.81 -37.83 -42.21
CA GLU A 317 -101.08 -39.25 -41.91
C GLU A 317 -99.78 -40.05 -41.71
N ILE A 318 -98.66 -39.62 -42.32
CA ILE A 318 -97.34 -40.23 -42.12
C ILE A 318 -96.82 -40.06 -40.68
N GLU A 319 -97.11 -38.93 -40.02
CA GLU A 319 -96.68 -38.67 -38.65
C GLU A 319 -97.60 -39.28 -37.58
N THR A 320 -98.79 -39.78 -37.94
CA THR A 320 -99.76 -40.36 -37.00
C THR A 320 -99.71 -41.90 -37.02
N PRO A 321 -99.12 -42.57 -36.00
CA PRO A 321 -98.91 -44.02 -36.06
C PRO A 321 -100.20 -44.81 -35.82
N THR A 322 -100.72 -45.46 -36.86
CA THR A 322 -101.78 -46.47 -36.69
C THR A 322 -101.20 -47.74 -36.07
N ARG A 323 -101.45 -47.90 -34.77
CA ARG A 323 -100.91 -48.94 -33.89
C ARG A 323 -101.56 -50.32 -34.09
N LYS A 324 -100.75 -51.34 -34.44
CA LYS A 324 -100.98 -52.75 -34.07
C LYS A 324 -99.64 -53.45 -33.77
N LEU A 325 -99.67 -54.40 -32.83
CA LEU A 325 -98.50 -55.01 -32.19
C LEU A 325 -97.88 -56.13 -33.05
N GLU A 326 -96.56 -56.29 -33.01
CA GLU A 326 -95.89 -57.37 -32.25
C GLU A 326 -94.37 -57.14 -32.14
N THR A 327 -93.75 -57.70 -31.10
CA THR A 327 -92.31 -57.67 -30.74
C THR A 327 -91.82 -59.15 -30.72
N PRO A 328 -90.52 -59.49 -30.60
CA PRO A 328 -89.29 -58.68 -30.65
C PRO A 328 -88.21 -59.24 -31.62
N SER A 329 -87.09 -58.52 -31.80
CA SER A 329 -85.80 -59.21 -32.02
C SER A 329 -84.61 -58.39 -31.53
N SER A 330 -83.80 -59.06 -30.70
CA SER A 330 -82.41 -58.68 -30.44
C SER A 330 -81.60 -58.69 -31.75
N ASN A 331 -80.65 -57.77 -31.89
CA ASN A 331 -79.21 -58.07 -31.98
C ASN A 331 -78.38 -56.78 -32.15
N GLY A 332 -77.29 -56.66 -31.38
CA GLY A 332 -76.18 -55.76 -31.71
C GLY A 332 -75.29 -56.38 -32.81
N PRO A 333 -73.99 -56.02 -32.94
CA PRO A 333 -73.15 -55.37 -31.91
C PRO A 333 -72.03 -54.42 -32.42
N HIS A 334 -71.22 -53.89 -31.47
CA HIS A 334 -69.89 -53.26 -31.66
C HIS A 334 -69.86 -51.91 -32.42
N GLN A 335 -68.86 -51.03 -32.29
CA GLN A 335 -67.50 -51.09 -31.73
C GLN A 335 -67.12 -49.67 -31.20
N SER A 336 -66.63 -49.52 -29.96
CA SER A 336 -65.20 -49.26 -29.63
C SER A 336 -64.86 -47.77 -29.36
N PRO A 337 -63.92 -47.44 -28.45
CA PRO A 337 -63.90 -46.14 -27.77
C PRO A 337 -62.77 -45.21 -28.24
N PHE A 338 -62.92 -43.91 -27.95
CA PHE A 338 -61.80 -42.95 -27.95
C PHE A 338 -61.79 -42.08 -26.68
N LEU A 339 -60.75 -42.34 -25.88
CA LEU A 339 -59.87 -41.36 -25.23
C LEU A 339 -60.49 -40.16 -24.51
N ASP A 340 -60.68 -40.29 -23.20
CA ASP A 340 -60.65 -39.14 -22.27
C ASP A 340 -59.40 -39.25 -21.38
N SER A 341 -58.26 -38.78 -21.91
CA SER A 341 -56.97 -38.77 -21.21
C SER A 341 -56.80 -37.51 -20.38
N LYS A 342 -57.57 -37.39 -19.28
CA LYS A 342 -57.28 -36.40 -18.24
C LYS A 342 -56.00 -36.79 -17.51
N GLN A 343 -54.92 -36.04 -17.73
CA GLN A 343 -53.72 -36.15 -16.92
C GLN A 343 -54.06 -35.93 -15.45
N LYS A 344 -53.66 -36.91 -14.64
CA LYS A 344 -53.79 -36.88 -13.19
C LYS A 344 -52.58 -36.13 -12.62
N THR A 345 -52.83 -35.06 -11.88
CA THR A 345 -51.82 -34.38 -11.08
C THR A 345 -51.20 -35.39 -10.10
N VAL A 346 -49.87 -35.50 -10.08
CA VAL A 346 -49.14 -36.19 -9.01
C VAL A 346 -48.03 -35.29 -8.51
N THR A 347 -48.09 -35.06 -7.20
CA THR A 347 -47.20 -34.27 -6.35
C THR A 347 -45.93 -35.06 -6.00
N LEU A 348 -44.80 -34.36 -5.85
CA LEU A 348 -43.89 -34.35 -4.67
C LEU A 348 -42.72 -33.39 -5.03
N GLU A 349 -42.36 -32.43 -4.18
CA GLU A 349 -41.30 -32.51 -3.15
C GLU A 349 -39.89 -32.78 -3.74
N GLU A 350 -38.80 -32.21 -3.23
CA GLU A 350 -38.56 -31.74 -1.87
C GLU A 350 -37.60 -30.52 -1.79
N LYS A 351 -37.38 -30.04 -0.57
CA LYS A 351 -36.59 -28.86 -0.20
C LYS A 351 -35.08 -29.11 -0.35
N GLN A 352 -34.32 -28.01 -0.41
CA GLN A 352 -33.09 -27.94 0.38
C GLN A 352 -32.83 -26.50 0.86
N ASP A 353 -32.69 -26.35 2.18
CA ASP A 353 -32.01 -25.24 2.85
C ASP A 353 -30.50 -25.29 2.47
N GLU A 354 -29.64 -24.29 2.68
CA GLU A 354 -29.36 -23.65 3.96
C GLU A 354 -28.36 -22.48 3.78
N ALA A 355 -28.34 -21.54 4.72
CA ALA A 355 -27.39 -20.42 4.73
C ALA A 355 -26.16 -20.76 5.58
N MET A 356 -24.96 -20.26 5.21
CA MET A 356 -23.80 -20.31 6.10
C MET A 356 -23.05 -18.97 6.16
N THR A 357 -23.15 -18.31 7.32
CA THR A 357 -22.25 -17.24 7.78
C THR A 357 -21.62 -17.70 9.10
N LYS A 358 -20.40 -17.23 9.40
CA LYS A 358 -19.46 -17.60 10.52
C LYS A 358 -18.36 -18.58 10.05
N ARG A 359 -17.12 -18.52 10.57
CA ARG A 359 -16.44 -17.58 11.49
C ARG A 359 -14.92 -17.85 11.36
N LEU A 360 -14.07 -16.86 11.65
CA LEU A 360 -13.03 -16.98 12.68
C LEU A 360 -12.33 -15.63 12.92
N ASN A 361 -12.36 -15.21 14.19
CA ASN A 361 -11.53 -14.20 14.84
C ASN A 361 -11.09 -14.83 16.18
N ALA A 362 -10.02 -14.30 16.78
CA ALA A 362 -9.37 -14.74 18.04
C ALA A 362 -8.42 -15.96 17.88
N LEU A 363 -7.28 -16.07 18.60
CA LEU A 363 -6.39 -15.11 19.29
C LEU A 363 -5.12 -15.89 19.74
N ASP A 364 -4.16 -15.17 20.35
CA ASP A 364 -2.94 -15.64 21.06
C ASP A 364 -1.83 -16.32 20.20
N SER A 365 -0.52 -16.07 20.36
CA SER A 365 0.35 -15.45 21.40
C SER A 365 0.97 -16.41 22.44
N GLU A 366 2.13 -16.99 22.08
CA GLU A 366 3.21 -17.53 22.94
C GLU A 366 4.42 -17.77 21.99
N ALA A 367 5.71 -17.45 22.22
CA ALA A 367 6.60 -17.46 23.40
C ALA A 367 6.76 -18.89 23.99
N GLU A 368 7.93 -19.50 24.19
CA GLU A 368 9.33 -19.07 24.02
C GLU A 368 10.25 -20.33 23.72
N PRO A 369 11.43 -20.59 24.34
CA PRO A 369 12.77 -20.45 23.75
C PRO A 369 13.54 -21.79 23.54
N THR A 370 14.87 -21.67 23.30
CA THR A 370 15.96 -22.69 23.41
C THR A 370 16.26 -23.54 22.15
N LYS A 371 17.53 -23.86 21.80
CA LYS A 371 18.82 -23.59 22.47
C LYS A 371 20.05 -23.68 21.53
N GLU A 372 21.09 -22.91 21.91
CA GLU A 372 22.54 -23.23 21.87
C GLU A 372 23.07 -24.28 20.86
N GLU A 373 23.91 -23.83 19.91
CA GLU A 373 25.24 -24.43 19.74
C GLU A 373 26.31 -23.33 19.71
N LEU A 374 27.30 -23.48 20.60
CA LEU A 374 28.49 -22.65 20.72
C LEU A 374 29.67 -23.63 20.69
N GLU A 375 30.49 -23.59 19.65
CA GLU A 375 31.74 -24.35 19.60
C GLU A 375 32.94 -23.42 19.39
N PHE A 376 34.08 -23.82 19.98
CA PHE A 376 35.15 -22.93 20.42
C PHE A 376 36.52 -23.52 20.05
N GLY A 377 37.45 -22.68 19.58
CA GLY A 377 38.85 -23.06 19.31
C GLY A 377 39.12 -23.48 17.86
N HIS A 378 40.23 -23.09 17.24
CA HIS A 378 41.58 -23.27 17.77
C HIS A 378 42.53 -22.10 17.43
N VAL A 379 43.46 -21.80 18.35
CA VAL A 379 44.66 -20.98 18.11
C VAL A 379 45.86 -21.92 18.14
N SER A 380 46.75 -21.89 17.14
CA SER A 380 48.16 -22.31 17.28
C SER A 380 48.98 -22.22 15.98
N GLY A 381 50.09 -21.47 16.04
CA GLY A 381 51.33 -21.63 15.25
C GLY A 381 51.35 -21.10 13.80
N ASP A 382 52.43 -20.53 13.26
CA ASP A 382 53.76 -20.08 13.75
C ASP A 382 54.26 -18.98 12.76
N GLU A 383 55.37 -18.22 12.88
CA GLU A 383 56.56 -18.23 13.75
C GLU A 383 57.05 -16.74 13.95
N LEU A 384 58.37 -16.47 13.97
CA LEU A 384 59.05 -15.15 13.89
C LEU A 384 58.69 -14.16 15.01
N ALA A 385 59.21 -14.27 16.24
CA ALA A 385 60.63 -14.34 16.63
C ALA A 385 61.45 -13.10 16.25
N GLU A 386 61.40 -12.06 17.11
CA GLU A 386 62.54 -11.18 17.32
C GLU A 386 62.67 -10.81 18.80
N GLU A 387 63.51 -11.61 19.47
CA GLU A 387 64.01 -11.46 20.83
C GLU A 387 64.98 -10.27 20.89
N ILE A 388 64.61 -9.18 21.57
CA ILE A 388 65.59 -8.20 22.06
C ILE A 388 65.27 -7.85 23.53
N CYS A 389 66.24 -8.20 24.38
CA CYS A 389 66.15 -8.37 25.81
C CYS A 389 65.73 -7.14 26.64
N ASP A 390 65.15 -7.46 27.80
CA ASP A 390 65.09 -6.61 28.99
C ASP A 390 66.44 -5.96 29.32
N TRP A 391 66.39 -4.67 29.68
CA TRP A 391 67.34 -4.05 30.60
C TRP A 391 66.54 -3.24 31.63
N GLU A 392 65.98 -3.93 32.62
CA GLU A 392 65.62 -3.30 33.89
C GLU A 392 66.89 -2.73 34.55
N PHE A 393 66.83 -1.49 35.03
CA PHE A 393 67.93 -0.87 35.76
C PHE A 393 67.38 -0.08 36.96
N ASP A 394 67.09 -0.80 38.04
CA ASP A 394 66.77 -0.23 39.36
C ASP A 394 67.60 -0.94 40.44
N ALA A 395 67.97 -0.18 41.49
CA ALA A 395 68.95 -0.50 42.53
C ALA A 395 70.41 -0.62 42.02
N ILE A 396 71.38 0.13 42.52
CA ILE A 396 71.67 0.35 43.95
C ILE A 396 72.12 1.80 44.19
N GLU A 397 71.40 2.51 45.06
CA GLU A 397 71.94 3.62 45.84
C GLU A 397 71.96 3.20 47.32
N GLN A 398 72.95 3.70 48.06
CA GLN A 398 73.24 3.40 49.46
C GLN A 398 73.78 1.99 49.77
N ASP A 399 75.11 1.89 49.85
CA ASP A 399 75.65 1.61 51.19
C ASP A 399 76.90 2.45 51.50
N LEU A 400 76.90 3.08 52.67
CA LEU A 400 77.96 3.94 53.17
C LEU A 400 78.94 3.10 54.00
N LYS A 401 80.14 2.79 53.46
CA LYS A 401 81.43 2.68 54.20
C LYS A 401 82.54 2.05 53.35
N ALA A 402 83.55 2.85 52.96
CA ALA A 402 84.98 2.54 53.18
C ALA A 402 85.87 3.67 52.65
N SER A 403 86.82 4.13 53.48
CA SER A 403 88.15 4.67 53.10
C SER A 403 88.22 5.62 51.88
N SER A 404 88.36 6.94 52.04
CA SER A 404 89.51 7.59 52.71
C SER A 404 89.30 9.12 52.85
#